data_AF-A0A7W9WKM8-F1
#
_entry.id   AF-A0A7W9WKM8-F1
#
_cell.length_a   1.000
_cell.length_b   1.000
_cell.length_c   1.000
_cell.angle_alpha   90.00
_cell.angle_beta   90.00
_cell.angle_gamma   90.00
#
_symmetry.space_group_name_H-M   'P 1'
#
loop_
_entity.id
_entity.type
_entity.pdbx_description
1 polymer ?
#
loop_
_entity_poly.entity_id
_entity_poly.type
_entity_poly.pdbx_seq_one_letter_code
_entity_poly.pdbx_strand_id
1 'polypeptide(L)'
;MSNHLPNEARVIPLRPHGGARPAGAPPRQAPPAPAVKEPLWRDLVGDVLRRERLAQERTLKDVAEEARISMPYLSEVERGRKEASSEVLAAAAHALGLNLGDLLTRAQGELTRVTSRYAGAGRRGTSTSSHDGMCLAA
;
A
#
# COMPACT_ATOMS: atom_id res chain seq x y z
N MET A 1 27.20 31.33 40.07
CA MET A 1 27.69 32.36 39.14
C MET A 1 28.10 31.64 37.86
N SER A 2 27.16 31.41 36.95
CA SER A 2 27.36 30.52 35.80
C SER A 2 27.70 31.34 34.54
N ASN A 3 28.77 30.92 33.86
CA ASN A 3 29.38 31.55 32.68
C ASN A 3 28.38 31.88 31.57
N HIS A 4 28.29 33.17 31.20
CA HIS A 4 27.81 33.59 29.89
C HIS A 4 28.97 33.53 28.89
N LEU A 5 28.88 32.64 27.89
CA LEU A 5 29.65 32.74 26.66
C LEU A 5 28.88 33.66 25.69
N PRO A 6 29.49 34.69 25.10
CA PRO A 6 28.80 35.51 24.10
C PRO A 6 28.62 34.72 22.79
N ASN A 7 27.38 34.69 22.31
CA ASN A 7 27.00 34.16 21.00
C ASN A 7 27.40 35.18 19.92
N GLU A 8 28.66 35.15 19.49
CA GLU A 8 29.13 35.94 18.34
C GLU A 8 28.69 35.29 17.03
N ALA A 9 27.53 35.72 16.53
CA ALA A 9 27.07 35.37 15.20
C ALA A 9 27.99 36.02 14.14
N ARG A 10 28.88 35.23 13.53
CA ARG A 10 29.64 35.66 12.36
C ARG A 10 28.71 35.79 11.15
N VAL A 11 28.45 37.03 10.73
CA VAL A 11 27.71 37.34 9.51
C VAL A 11 28.57 36.95 8.30
N ILE A 12 28.14 35.91 7.58
CA ILE A 12 28.75 35.51 6.30
C ILE A 12 28.16 36.43 5.22
N PRO A 13 28.97 37.23 4.49
CA PRO A 13 28.44 38.00 3.38
C PRO A 13 28.00 37.07 2.25
N LEU A 14 26.76 37.20 1.80
CA LEU A 14 26.25 36.50 0.63
C LEU A 14 26.95 37.03 -0.62
N ARG A 15 27.72 36.17 -1.29
CA ARG A 15 28.29 36.46 -2.62
C ARG A 15 27.15 36.70 -3.61
N PRO A 16 27.20 37.76 -4.44
CA PRO A 16 26.27 37.91 -5.54
C PRO A 16 26.52 36.81 -6.58
N HIS A 17 25.44 36.15 -7.00
CA HIS A 17 25.43 35.08 -8.00
C HIS A 17 25.87 35.62 -9.37
N GLY A 18 27.07 35.24 -9.79
CA GLY A 18 27.54 35.37 -11.16
C GLY A 18 28.35 34.13 -11.52
N GLY A 19 27.72 33.15 -12.19
CA GLY A 19 28.40 31.93 -12.58
C GLY A 19 27.50 31.02 -13.41
N ALA A 20 27.90 30.82 -14.67
CA ALA A 20 27.33 30.01 -15.74
C ALA A 20 26.41 28.84 -15.33
N ARG A 21 25.28 28.73 -16.04
CA ARG A 21 24.36 27.58 -16.03
C ARG A 21 25.13 26.35 -16.57
N PRO A 22 25.34 25.27 -15.80
CA PRO A 22 25.88 24.05 -16.39
C PRO A 22 24.83 23.47 -17.32
N ALA A 23 25.16 23.39 -18.61
CA ALA A 23 24.40 22.64 -19.58
C ALA A 23 24.49 21.15 -19.23
N GLY A 24 23.32 20.50 -19.12
CA GLY A 24 23.23 19.04 -19.02
C GLY A 24 23.28 18.45 -17.62
N ALA A 25 22.37 18.86 -16.73
CA ALA A 25 21.97 17.94 -15.67
C ALA A 25 21.16 16.79 -16.32
N PRO A 26 21.49 15.51 -16.07
CA PRO A 26 20.63 14.41 -16.52
C PRO A 26 19.22 14.65 -15.97
N PRO A 27 18.15 14.30 -16.72
CA PRO A 27 16.80 14.43 -16.20
C PRO A 27 16.76 13.74 -14.84
N ARG A 28 16.31 14.46 -13.80
CA ARG A 28 16.04 13.86 -12.49
C ARG A 28 15.08 12.71 -12.76
N GLN A 29 15.60 11.48 -12.72
CA GLN A 29 14.78 10.30 -12.83
C GLN A 29 13.78 10.43 -11.69
N ALA A 30 12.49 10.55 -12.04
CA ALA A 30 11.43 10.49 -11.05
C ALA A 30 11.66 9.19 -10.25
N PRO A 31 11.52 9.22 -8.91
CA PRO A 31 11.68 8.01 -8.12
C PRO A 31 10.84 6.90 -8.77
N PRO A 32 11.39 5.69 -8.94
CA PRO A 32 10.67 4.60 -9.58
C PRO A 32 9.31 4.49 -8.89
N ALA A 33 8.24 4.51 -9.69
CA ALA A 33 6.89 4.34 -9.18
C ALA A 33 6.90 3.11 -8.27
N PRO A 34 6.31 3.19 -7.05
CA PRO A 34 6.42 2.12 -6.08
C PRO A 34 6.01 0.82 -6.76
N ALA A 35 6.93 -0.15 -6.77
CA ALA A 35 6.67 -1.47 -7.33
C ALA A 35 5.38 -1.98 -6.68
N VAL A 36 4.37 -2.22 -7.50
CA VAL A 36 3.10 -2.73 -7.00
C VAL A 36 3.43 -4.13 -6.46
N LYS A 37 3.39 -4.31 -5.14
CA LYS A 37 3.68 -5.58 -4.45
C LYS A 37 2.45 -6.47 -4.37
N GLU A 38 2.56 -7.76 -4.69
CA GLU A 38 1.46 -8.73 -4.58
C GLU A 38 0.67 -8.54 -3.27
N PRO A 39 -0.67 -8.42 -3.31
CA PRO A 39 -1.47 -8.17 -2.12
C PRO A 39 -1.38 -9.34 -1.15
N LEU A 40 -1.36 -9.05 0.15
CA LEU A 40 -1.36 -10.09 1.17
C LEU A 40 -2.78 -10.59 1.41
N TRP A 41 -2.89 -11.89 1.67
CA TRP A 41 -4.16 -12.55 1.95
C TRP A 41 -4.90 -11.92 3.15
N ARG A 42 -4.17 -11.66 4.25
CA ARG A 42 -4.75 -11.04 5.46
C ARG A 42 -5.36 -9.66 5.21
N ASP A 43 -4.81 -8.88 4.29
CA ASP A 43 -5.33 -7.56 3.94
C ASP A 43 -6.66 -7.71 3.21
N LEU A 44 -6.71 -8.61 2.23
CA LEU A 44 -7.92 -8.88 1.43
C LEU A 44 -9.07 -9.41 2.29
N VAL A 45 -8.79 -10.39 3.16
CA VAL A 45 -9.80 -10.95 4.05
C VAL A 45 -10.27 -9.92 5.07
N GLY A 46 -9.33 -9.18 5.69
CA GLY A 46 -9.64 -8.10 6.62
C GLY A 46 -10.55 -7.04 6.01
N ASP A 47 -10.27 -6.63 4.77
CA ASP A 47 -11.08 -5.67 4.02
C ASP A 47 -12.47 -6.21 3.66
N VAL A 48 -12.61 -7.50 3.36
CA VAL A 48 -13.92 -8.13 3.13
C VAL A 48 -14.75 -8.11 4.41
N LEU A 49 -14.18 -8.56 5.54
CA LEU A 49 -14.86 -8.56 6.83
C LEU A 49 -15.30 -7.16 7.24
N ARG A 50 -14.40 -6.18 7.10
CA ARG A 50 -14.68 -4.78 7.39
C ARG A 50 -15.81 -4.23 6.53
N ARG A 51 -15.80 -4.49 5.21
CA ARG A 51 -16.84 -4.01 4.30
C ARG A 51 -18.20 -4.63 4.61
N GLU A 52 -18.24 -5.92 4.90
CA GLU A 52 -19.48 -6.58 5.28
C GLU A 52 -20.04 -5.99 6.59
N ARG A 53 -19.18 -5.84 7.61
CA ARG A 53 -19.58 -5.23 8.88
C ARG A 53 -20.15 -3.82 8.69
N LEU A 54 -19.49 -2.99 7.88
CA LEU A 54 -19.94 -1.62 7.60
C LEU A 54 -21.22 -1.59 6.76
N ALA A 55 -21.41 -2.52 5.82
CA ALA A 55 -22.63 -2.64 5.05
C ALA A 55 -23.84 -3.02 5.92
N GLN A 56 -23.61 -3.74 7.02
CA GLN A 56 -24.62 -4.04 8.04
C GLN A 56 -24.78 -2.94 9.09
N GLU A 57 -24.03 -1.83 9.00
CA GLU A 57 -23.99 -0.73 9.99
C GLU A 57 -23.64 -1.19 11.42
N ARG A 58 -22.90 -2.30 11.54
CA ARG A 58 -22.55 -2.90 12.84
C ARG A 58 -21.24 -2.38 13.40
N THR A 59 -21.15 -2.27 14.72
CA THR A 59 -19.92 -1.85 15.37
C THR A 59 -18.92 -3.01 15.48
N LEU A 60 -17.63 -2.68 15.64
CA LEU A 60 -16.59 -3.68 15.94
C LEU A 60 -16.92 -4.48 17.20
N LYS A 61 -17.54 -3.84 18.20
CA LYS A 61 -17.89 -4.48 19.47
C LYS A 61 -18.91 -5.59 19.25
N ASP A 62 -19.99 -5.29 18.51
CA ASP A 62 -21.10 -6.23 18.29
C ASP A 62 -20.62 -7.50 17.58
N VAL A 63 -19.79 -7.33 16.53
CA VAL A 63 -19.27 -8.47 15.76
C VAL A 63 -18.23 -9.26 16.55
N ALA A 64 -17.35 -8.58 17.31
CA ALA A 64 -16.35 -9.26 18.12
C ALA A 64 -16.98 -10.11 19.23
N GLU A 65 -18.04 -9.60 19.87
CA GLU A 65 -18.80 -10.31 20.90
C GLU A 65 -19.45 -11.58 20.34
N GLU A 66 -20.13 -11.49 19.21
CA GLU A 66 -20.75 -12.64 18.52
C GLU A 66 -19.71 -13.65 18.03
N ALA A 67 -18.58 -13.17 17.49
CA ALA A 67 -17.46 -14.01 17.07
C ALA A 67 -16.61 -14.55 18.23
N ARG A 68 -16.95 -14.21 19.49
CA ARG A 68 -16.25 -14.66 20.71
C ARG A 68 -14.75 -14.32 20.71
N ILE A 69 -14.39 -13.16 20.14
CA ILE A 69 -13.02 -12.63 20.12
C ILE A 69 -12.97 -11.22 20.71
N SER A 70 -11.77 -10.71 21.00
CA SER A 70 -11.66 -9.35 21.52
C SER A 70 -11.84 -8.31 20.41
N MET A 71 -12.51 -7.20 20.74
CA MET A 71 -12.67 -6.07 19.82
C MET A 71 -11.33 -5.53 19.28
N PRO A 72 -10.26 -5.36 20.10
CA PRO A 72 -8.95 -4.97 19.59
C PRO A 72 -8.41 -5.97 18.56
N TYR A 73 -8.57 -7.28 18.80
CA TYR A 73 -8.11 -8.31 17.88
C TYR A 73 -8.84 -8.28 16.54
N LEU A 74 -10.19 -8.18 16.54
CA LEU A 74 -10.95 -7.99 15.29
C LEU A 74 -10.48 -6.74 14.54
N SER A 75 -10.18 -5.67 15.27
CA SER A 75 -9.63 -4.44 14.72
C SER A 75 -8.28 -4.65 14.01
N GLU A 76 -7.39 -5.48 14.56
CA GLU A 76 -6.12 -5.83 13.92
C GLU A 76 -6.33 -6.66 12.66
N VAL A 77 -7.28 -7.61 12.70
CA VAL A 77 -7.63 -8.48 11.58
C VAL A 77 -8.20 -7.67 10.42
N GLU A 78 -9.18 -6.78 10.68
CA GLU A 78 -9.78 -5.91 9.65
C GLU A 78 -8.79 -4.97 8.96
N ARG A 79 -7.63 -4.72 9.58
CA ARG A 79 -6.58 -3.87 9.03
C ARG A 79 -5.41 -4.66 8.46
N GLY A 80 -5.53 -5.99 8.37
CA GLY A 80 -4.48 -6.86 7.86
C GLY A 80 -3.20 -6.85 8.71
N ARG A 81 -3.30 -6.53 10.00
CA ARG A 81 -2.14 -6.53 10.92
C ARG A 81 -1.89 -7.89 11.57
N LYS A 82 -2.85 -8.82 11.47
CA LYS A 82 -2.77 -10.18 12.03
C LYS A 82 -3.16 -11.23 11.01
N GLU A 83 -2.45 -12.35 11.08
CA GLU A 83 -2.86 -13.61 10.46
C GLU A 83 -3.87 -14.27 11.41
N ALA A 84 -5.15 -14.22 11.05
CA ALA A 84 -6.19 -14.91 11.80
C ALA A 84 -6.17 -16.41 11.48
N SER A 85 -6.42 -17.24 12.49
CA SER A 85 -6.60 -18.68 12.24
C SER A 85 -7.88 -18.93 11.44
N SER A 86 -7.97 -20.10 10.81
CA SER A 86 -9.17 -20.50 10.07
C SER A 86 -10.43 -20.51 10.94
N GLU A 87 -10.31 -20.88 12.22
CA GLU A 87 -11.40 -20.87 13.20
C GLU A 87 -11.87 -19.44 13.49
N VAL A 88 -10.94 -18.50 13.67
CA VAL A 88 -11.27 -17.08 13.88
C VAL A 88 -11.97 -16.49 12.66
N LEU A 89 -11.47 -16.80 11.45
CA LEU A 89 -12.07 -16.33 10.21
C LEU A 89 -13.49 -16.88 10.03
N ALA A 90 -13.69 -18.17 10.33
CA ALA A 90 -15.01 -18.79 10.31
C ALA A 90 -15.96 -18.15 11.33
N ALA A 91 -15.50 -17.90 12.55
CA ALA A 91 -16.30 -17.25 13.60
C ALA A 91 -16.68 -15.81 13.23
N ALA A 92 -15.74 -15.02 12.70
CA ALA A 92 -16.01 -13.66 12.26
C ALA A 92 -16.94 -13.60 11.04
N ALA A 93 -16.78 -14.51 10.07
CA ALA A 93 -17.69 -14.64 8.93
C ALA A 93 -19.12 -15.00 9.41
N HIS A 94 -19.23 -15.99 10.30
CA HIS A 94 -20.50 -16.43 10.83
C HIS A 94 -21.21 -15.34 11.63
N ALA A 95 -20.46 -14.57 12.44
CA ALA A 95 -20.98 -13.41 13.12
C ALA A 95 -21.52 -12.34 12.16
N LEU A 96 -21.09 -12.32 10.90
CA LEU A 96 -21.60 -11.45 9.85
C LEU A 96 -22.66 -12.12 8.98
N GLY A 97 -23.19 -13.29 9.37
CA GLY A 97 -24.17 -14.04 8.59
C GLY A 97 -23.62 -14.69 7.32
N LEU A 98 -22.30 -14.84 7.23
CA LEU A 98 -21.61 -15.48 6.10
C LEU A 98 -21.08 -16.86 6.51
N ASN A 99 -21.02 -17.78 5.56
CA ASN A 99 -20.19 -18.97 5.73
C ASN A 99 -18.75 -18.70 5.25
N LEU A 100 -17.82 -19.60 5.58
CA LEU A 100 -16.42 -19.44 5.19
C LEU A 100 -16.23 -19.43 3.65
N GLY A 101 -17.03 -20.20 2.91
CA GLY A 101 -17.01 -20.21 1.45
C GLY A 101 -17.39 -18.86 0.83
N ASP A 102 -18.36 -18.14 1.41
CA ASP A 102 -18.75 -16.79 0.99
C ASP A 102 -17.59 -15.81 1.19
N LEU A 103 -16.94 -15.87 2.36
CA LEU A 103 -15.78 -15.05 2.67
C LEU A 103 -14.64 -15.28 1.66
N LEU A 104 -14.33 -16.55 1.38
CA LEU A 104 -13.29 -16.93 0.41
C LEU A 104 -13.63 -16.47 -1.02
N THR A 105 -14.89 -16.62 -1.43
CA THR A 105 -15.36 -16.18 -2.76
C THR A 105 -15.22 -14.66 -2.92
N ARG A 106 -15.60 -13.89 -1.89
CA ARG A 106 -15.45 -12.44 -1.90
C ARG A 106 -13.98 -12.02 -1.90
N ALA A 107 -13.14 -12.68 -1.10
CA ALA A 107 -11.70 -12.41 -1.06
C ALA A 107 -11.02 -12.76 -2.39
N GLN A 108 -11.41 -13.86 -3.05
CA GLN A 108 -10.94 -14.22 -4.39
C GLN A 108 -11.35 -13.18 -5.44
N GLY A 109 -12.59 -12.67 -5.36
CA GLY A 109 -13.05 -11.59 -6.21
C GLY A 109 -12.20 -10.33 -6.06
N GLU A 110 -11.87 -9.95 -4.83
CA GLU A 110 -10.93 -8.84 -4.58
C GLU A 110 -9.54 -9.14 -5.10
N LEU A 111 -8.98 -10.32 -4.81
CA LEU A 111 -7.66 -10.70 -5.30
C LEU A 111 -7.58 -10.54 -6.82
N THR A 112 -8.60 -11.00 -7.55
CA THR A 112 -8.68 -10.86 -9.02
C THR A 112 -8.75 -9.39 -9.46
N ARG A 113 -9.52 -8.56 -8.74
CA ARG A 113 -9.61 -7.10 -9.00
C ARG A 113 -8.31 -6.36 -8.70
N VAL A 114 -7.58 -6.76 -7.66
CA VAL A 114 -6.29 -6.12 -7.35
C VAL A 114 -5.25 -6.61 -8.35
N THR A 115 -5.07 -7.93 -8.54
CA THR A 115 -4.07 -8.56 -9.43
C THR A 115 -4.21 -8.16 -10.91
N SER A 116 -5.44 -8.00 -11.43
CA SER A 116 -5.66 -7.48 -12.79
C SER A 116 -5.05 -6.08 -13.01
N ARG A 117 -4.99 -5.25 -11.95
CA ARG A 117 -4.31 -3.94 -11.99
C ARG A 117 -2.78 -4.09 -12.00
N TYR A 118 -2.21 -5.11 -11.35
CA TYR A 118 -0.77 -5.42 -11.43
C TYR A 118 -0.37 -5.83 -12.85
N ALA A 119 -1.14 -6.71 -13.48
CA ALA A 119 -0.87 -7.17 -14.85
C ALA A 119 -0.84 -6.01 -15.85
N GLY A 120 -1.73 -5.02 -15.69
CA GLY A 120 -1.75 -3.81 -16.53
C GLY A 120 -0.55 -2.88 -16.33
N ALA A 121 0.07 -2.87 -15.14
CA ALA A 121 1.28 -2.09 -14.86
C ALA A 121 2.55 -2.78 -15.39
N GLY A 122 2.66 -4.11 -15.23
CA GLY A 122 3.80 -4.89 -15.73
C GLY A 122 3.92 -4.91 -17.27
N ARG A 123 2.79 -4.92 -18.00
CA ARG A 123 2.80 -4.93 -19.47
C ARG A 123 3.22 -3.61 -20.13
N ARG A 124 3.14 -2.47 -19.41
CA ARG A 124 3.62 -1.17 -19.93
C ARG A 124 5.14 -0.99 -19.81
N GLY A 125 5.81 -1.85 -19.04
CA GLY A 125 7.27 -1.80 -18.85
C GLY A 125 8.09 -2.64 -19.85
N THR A 126 7.45 -3.47 -20.68
CA THR A 126 8.16 -4.38 -21.62
C THR A 126 8.08 -3.95 -23.08
N SER A 127 7.52 -2.79 -23.38
CA SER A 127 7.57 -2.22 -24.74
C SER A 127 8.65 -1.14 -24.80
N THR A 128 9.85 -1.53 -25.23
CA THR A 128 10.75 -0.75 -26.11
C THR A 128 12.13 -1.43 -26.21
N SER A 129 12.21 -2.42 -27.11
CA SER A 129 13.30 -2.47 -28.09
C SER A 129 12.86 -3.40 -29.21
N SER A 130 11.96 -2.90 -30.08
CA SER A 130 11.94 -3.38 -31.46
C SER A 130 13.30 -2.96 -32.04
N HIS A 131 14.17 -3.92 -32.31
CA HIS A 131 15.32 -3.69 -33.17
C HIS A 131 14.80 -3.46 -34.59
N ASP A 132 14.28 -2.26 -34.85
CA ASP A 132 14.12 -1.73 -36.21
C ASP A 132 15.36 -0.90 -36.51
N GLY A 133 16.27 -1.48 -37.27
CA GLY A 133 17.49 -0.77 -37.64
C GLY A 133 18.44 -1.58 -38.50
N MET A 134 18.00 -1.96 -39.71
CA MET A 134 18.97 -2.14 -40.80
C MET A 134 18.38 -1.64 -42.12
N CYS A 135 18.68 -0.38 -42.40
CA CYS A 135 18.51 0.27 -43.70
C CYS A 135 19.51 -0.30 -44.71
N LEU A 136 19.03 -0.46 -45.95
CA LEU A 136 19.79 -0.73 -47.16
C LEU A 136 20.98 0.23 -47.34
N ALA A 137 22.11 -0.32 -47.79
CA ALA A 137 23.13 0.41 -48.54
C ALA A 137 23.37 -0.33 -49.86
N ALA A 138 23.57 0.48 -50.90
CA ALA A 138 23.58 0.24 -52.35
C ALA A 138 24.36 -0.97 -52.87
#